data_AF-A0A839XR22-F1
#
_entry.id   AF-A0A839XR22-F1
#
_cell.length_a   1.000
_cell.length_b   1.000
_cell.length_c   1.000
_cell.angle_alpha   90.00
_cell.angle_beta   90.00
_cell.angle_gamma   90.00
#
_symmetry.space_group_name_H-M   'P 1'
#
loop_
_entity.id
_entity.type
_entity.pdbx_description
1 polymer ?
#
loop_
_entity_poly.entity_id
_entity_poly.type
_entity_poly.pdbx_seq_one_letter_code
_entity_poly.pdbx_strand_id
1 'polypeptide(L)'
;MANKIHVLDPPRAIGWLTGHDPQGDGNLEFGGWSWRYDLASSGPSETEVTLTYDWSAVPESVRSYLRFPPFGPEHLPNSLRHLADLAARTSRM
;
A
#
# COMPACT_ATOMS: atom_id res chain seq x y z
N MET A 1 7.72 1.47 -13.25
CA MET A 1 6.75 1.58 -12.12
C MET A 1 7.28 2.60 -11.13
N ALA A 2 6.42 3.41 -10.52
CA ALA A 2 6.80 4.43 -9.55
C ALA A 2 5.83 4.44 -8.36
N ASN A 3 6.31 4.85 -7.18
CA ASN A 3 5.48 5.13 -6.02
C ASN A 3 5.65 6.59 -5.61
N LYS A 4 4.54 7.30 -5.41
CA LYS A 4 4.54 8.66 -4.89
C LYS A 4 3.96 8.66 -3.49
N ILE A 5 4.79 8.97 -2.50
CA ILE A 5 4.34 9.12 -1.12
C ILE A 5 3.37 10.30 -1.05
N HIS A 6 2.17 10.04 -0.51
CA HIS A 6 1.16 11.09 -0.27
C HIS A 6 0.81 11.25 1.21
N VAL A 7 1.22 10.30 2.05
CA VAL A 7 1.09 10.30 3.51
C VAL A 7 2.42 9.82 4.06
N LEU A 8 3.01 10.64 4.92
CA LEU A 8 4.20 10.29 5.70
C LEU A 8 4.04 10.94 7.08
N ASP A 9 3.60 10.15 8.05
CA ASP A 9 3.38 10.58 9.43
C ASP A 9 4.06 9.60 10.40
N PRO A 10 5.40 9.68 10.58
CA PRO A 10 6.10 8.76 11.46
C PRO A 10 5.74 8.98 12.95
N PRO A 11 5.54 7.91 13.75
CA PRO A 11 5.62 6.49 13.42
C PRO A 11 4.27 5.84 13.03
N ARG A 12 3.24 6.65 12.71
CA ARG A 12 1.84 6.25 12.67
C ARG A 12 1.35 5.80 11.30
N ALA A 13 1.80 6.44 10.23
CA ALA A 13 1.27 6.14 8.91
C ALA A 13 2.24 6.39 7.76
N ILE A 14 2.08 5.58 6.72
CA ILE A 14 2.68 5.81 5.40
C ILE A 14 1.69 5.37 4.34
N GLY A 15 1.56 6.18 3.29
CA GLY A 15 0.70 5.86 2.15
C GLY A 15 1.29 6.38 0.85
N TRP A 16 0.94 5.71 -0.24
CA TRP A 16 1.45 6.05 -1.55
C TRP A 16 0.46 5.75 -2.67
N LEU A 17 0.58 6.56 -3.72
CA LEU A 17 -0.04 6.31 -5.02
C LEU A 17 0.90 5.46 -5.86
N THR A 18 0.35 4.47 -6.56
CA THR A 18 1.11 3.73 -7.58
C THR A 18 0.97 4.42 -8.93
N GLY A 19 2.10 4.70 -9.55
CA GLY A 19 2.19 5.29 -10.87
C GLY A 19 2.98 4.42 -11.84
N HIS A 20 2.85 4.75 -13.11
CA HIS A 20 3.60 4.15 -14.21
C HIS A 20 3.98 5.22 -15.22
N ASP A 21 5.00 4.95 -16.01
CA ASP A 21 5.42 5.78 -17.13
C ASP A 21 5.05 4.99 -18.40
N PRO A 22 3.91 5.30 -19.03
CA PRO A 22 3.42 4.52 -20.16
C PRO A 22 4.29 4.69 -21.42
N GLN A 23 4.96 5.84 -21.58
CA GLN A 23 5.74 6.16 -22.78
C GLN A 23 7.26 6.01 -22.58
N GLY A 24 7.72 5.88 -21.33
CA GLY A 24 9.15 5.82 -21.01
C GLY A 24 9.85 7.17 -21.13
N ASP A 25 9.11 8.28 -21.14
CA ASP A 25 9.61 9.63 -21.34
C ASP A 25 9.76 10.42 -20.02
N GLY A 26 9.49 9.77 -18.88
CA GLY A 26 9.54 10.35 -17.55
C GLY A 26 8.20 10.94 -17.08
N ASN A 27 7.16 10.96 -17.91
CA ASN A 27 5.85 11.45 -17.51
C ASN A 27 5.07 10.37 -16.74
N LEU A 28 5.00 10.56 -15.42
CA LEU A 28 4.29 9.63 -14.54
C LEU A 28 2.78 9.85 -14.54
N GLU A 29 2.05 8.78 -14.80
CA GLU A 29 0.60 8.71 -14.66
C GLU A 29 0.19 7.87 -13.44
N PHE A 30 -0.82 8.33 -12.71
CA PHE A 30 -1.34 7.68 -11.51
C PHE A 30 -2.80 7.30 -11.73
N GLY A 31 -3.12 6.01 -11.60
CA GLY A 31 -4.44 5.47 -11.95
C GLY A 31 -5.52 5.61 -10.87
N GLY A 32 -5.29 6.39 -9.83
CA GLY A 32 -6.30 6.71 -8.80
C GLY A 32 -6.46 5.70 -7.66
N TRP A 33 -5.59 4.68 -7.56
CA TRP A 33 -5.54 3.81 -6.39
C TRP A 33 -4.36 4.12 -5.48
N SER A 34 -4.50 3.81 -4.20
CA SER A 34 -3.48 4.04 -3.17
C SER A 34 -3.34 2.87 -2.22
N TRP A 35 -2.19 2.81 -1.57
CA TRP A 35 -1.91 1.93 -0.45
C TRP A 35 -1.68 2.78 0.79
N ARG A 36 -2.08 2.29 1.94
CA ARG A 36 -1.82 2.94 3.23
C ARG A 36 -1.63 1.91 4.33
N TYR A 37 -0.58 2.10 5.12
CA TYR A 37 -0.43 1.47 6.42
C TYR A 37 -0.75 2.50 7.50
N ASP A 38 -1.57 2.08 8.46
CA ASP A 38 -1.79 2.76 9.73
C ASP A 38 -1.30 1.85 10.86
N LEU A 39 -0.54 2.42 11.79
CA LEU A 39 0.12 1.74 12.89
C LEU A 39 -0.34 2.37 14.21
N ALA A 40 -1.00 1.58 15.03
CA ALA A 40 -1.42 1.97 16.38
C ALA A 40 -0.68 1.12 17.41
N SER A 41 -0.20 1.74 18.49
CA SER A 41 0.37 0.98 19.61
C SER A 41 -0.75 0.21 20.32
N SER A 42 -0.57 -1.10 20.47
CA SER A 42 -1.47 -1.98 21.23
C SER A 42 -0.86 -2.39 22.58
N GLY A 43 0.36 -1.95 22.88
CA GLY A 43 1.09 -2.23 24.11
C GLY A 43 2.56 -1.82 24.00
N PRO A 44 3.39 -2.09 25.04
CA PRO A 44 4.80 -1.71 25.07
C PRO A 44 5.65 -2.34 23.95
N SER A 45 5.21 -3.49 23.42
CA SER A 45 5.92 -4.26 22.39
C SER A 45 4.99 -4.76 21.29
N GLU A 46 3.79 -4.17 21.17
CA GLU A 46 2.76 -4.61 20.23
C GLU A 46 2.23 -3.43 19.41
N THR A 47 2.02 -3.68 18.12
CA THR A 47 1.48 -2.72 17.16
C THR A 47 0.34 -3.37 16.40
N GLU A 48 -0.82 -2.74 16.45
CA GLU A 48 -1.92 -3.04 15.53
C GLU A 48 -1.64 -2.34 14.20
N VAL A 49 -1.67 -3.12 13.11
CA VAL A 49 -1.37 -2.62 11.77
C VAL A 49 -2.58 -2.83 10.87
N THR A 50 -3.07 -1.75 10.28
CA THR A 50 -4.11 -1.79 9.23
C THR A 50 -3.47 -1.52 7.88
N LEU A 51 -3.69 -2.40 6.91
CA LEU A 51 -3.33 -2.19 5.51
C LEU A 51 -4.60 -1.88 4.70
N THR A 52 -4.64 -0.71 4.07
CA THR A 52 -5.72 -0.28 3.18
C THR A 52 -5.22 -0.26 1.74
N TYR A 53 -5.98 -0.89 0.84
CA TYR A 53 -5.89 -0.70 -0.61
C TYR A 53 -7.16 0.02 -1.08
N ASP A 54 -7.05 1.30 -1.40
CA ASP A 54 -8.18 2.11 -1.85
C ASP A 54 -8.11 2.31 -3.36
N TRP A 55 -9.15 1.84 -4.06
CA TRP A 55 -9.35 2.00 -5.50
C TRP A 55 -10.68 2.71 -5.82
N SER A 56 -11.31 3.33 -4.82
CA SER A 56 -12.59 4.03 -4.96
C SER A 56 -12.52 5.19 -5.95
N ALA A 57 -11.36 5.86 -6.04
CA ALA A 57 -11.09 6.99 -6.94
C ALA A 57 -10.56 6.58 -8.33
N VAL A 58 -10.47 5.28 -8.64
CA VAL A 58 -10.06 4.82 -9.98
C VAL A 58 -11.10 5.21 -11.03
N PRO A 59 -10.70 5.94 -12.11
CA PRO A 59 -11.63 6.35 -13.17
C PRO A 59 -12.24 5.16 -13.93
N GLU A 60 -13.44 5.36 -14.48
CA GLU A 60 -14.13 4.33 -15.27
C GLU A 60 -13.34 3.88 -16.50
N SER A 61 -12.62 4.80 -17.15
CA SER A 61 -11.74 4.47 -18.27
C SER A 61 -10.74 3.37 -17.89
N VAL A 62 -10.16 3.44 -16.68
CA VAL A 62 -9.22 2.43 -16.17
C VAL A 62 -9.93 1.13 -15.77
N ARG A 63 -11.11 1.23 -15.12
CA ARG A 63 -11.93 0.06 -14.73
C ARG A 63 -12.43 -0.74 -15.93
N SER A 64 -12.53 -0.12 -17.11
CA SER A 64 -12.99 -0.80 -18.33
C SER A 64 -12.02 -1.88 -18.84
N TYR A 65 -10.72 -1.76 -18.55
CA TYR A 65 -9.69 -2.70 -19.00
C TYR A 65 -8.88 -3.34 -17.87
N LEU A 66 -8.95 -2.83 -16.63
CA LEU A 66 -8.35 -3.43 -15.45
C LEU A 66 -9.42 -3.85 -14.43
N ARG A 67 -9.26 -5.06 -13.90
CA ARG A 67 -10.08 -5.58 -12.80
C ARG A 67 -9.51 -5.10 -11.46
N PHE A 68 -10.40 -4.63 -10.57
CA PHE A 68 -10.04 -4.18 -9.24
C PHE A 68 -10.69 -5.05 -8.14
N PRO A 69 -9.93 -5.40 -7.09
CA PRO A 69 -8.48 -5.30 -7.02
C PRO A 69 -7.79 -6.21 -8.05
N PRO A 70 -6.59 -5.87 -8.56
CA PRO A 70 -5.88 -6.67 -9.56
C PRO A 70 -5.14 -7.87 -8.92
N PHE A 71 -5.69 -8.42 -7.84
CA PHE A 71 -5.11 -9.52 -7.07
C PHE A 71 -6.20 -10.28 -6.31
N GLY A 72 -5.91 -11.52 -5.92
CA GLY A 72 -6.83 -12.36 -5.14
C GLY A 72 -6.99 -11.91 -3.68
N PRO A 73 -8.00 -12.43 -2.98
CA PRO A 73 -8.34 -12.02 -1.61
C PRO A 73 -7.19 -12.22 -0.60
N GLU A 74 -6.29 -13.17 -0.86
CA GLU A 74 -5.15 -13.48 0.02
C GLU A 74 -4.03 -12.42 0.00
N HIS A 75 -4.06 -11.47 -0.93
CA HIS A 75 -2.94 -10.55 -1.13
C HIS A 75 -2.65 -9.66 0.08
N LEU A 76 -3.67 -8.99 0.65
CA LEU A 76 -3.48 -8.14 1.84
C LEU A 76 -3.10 -8.96 3.08
N PRO A 77 -3.79 -10.08 3.42
CA PRO A 77 -3.39 -10.94 4.54
C PRO A 77 -1.96 -11.46 4.42
N ASN A 78 -1.53 -11.85 3.21
CA ASN A 78 -0.15 -12.31 2.98
C ASN A 78 0.86 -11.19 3.20
N SER A 79 0.55 -9.97 2.78
CA SER A 79 1.40 -8.79 3.01
C SER A 79 1.57 -8.50 4.50
N LEU A 80 0.48 -8.51 5.27
CA LEU A 80 0.52 -8.31 6.73
C LEU A 80 1.28 -9.42 7.45
N ARG A 81 1.12 -10.68 7.03
CA ARG A 81 1.88 -11.81 7.60
C ARG A 81 3.38 -11.65 7.35
N HIS A 82 3.77 -11.24 6.15
CA HIS A 82 5.17 -11.00 5.83
C HIS A 82 5.76 -9.86 6.65
N LEU A 83 5.00 -8.78 6.87
CA LEU A 83 5.42 -7.68 7.74
C LEU A 83 5.62 -8.16 9.19
N ALA A 84 4.70 -8.98 9.71
CA ALA A 84 4.81 -9.54 11.06
C ALA A 84 6.07 -10.42 11.22
N ASP A 85 6.38 -11.27 10.22
CA ASP A 85 7.58 -12.10 10.21
C ASP A 85 8.87 -11.27 10.25
N LEU A 86 8.92 -10.15 9.51
CA LEU A 86 10.06 -9.24 9.51
C LEU A 86 10.20 -8.53 10.86
N ALA A 87 9.11 -7.99 11.40
CA ALA A 87 9.11 -7.30 12.69
C ALA A 87 9.58 -8.23 13.82
N ALA A 88 9.09 -9.48 13.85
CA ALA A 88 9.49 -10.48 14.84
C ALA A 88 10.98 -10.85 14.76
N ARG A 89 11.60 -10.79 13.57
CA ARG A 89 13.05 -10.99 13.42
C ARG A 89 13.83 -9.80 13.94
N THR A 90 13.39 -8.58 13.63
CA THR A 90 14.06 -7.35 14.07
C THR A 90 14.00 -7.18 15.59
N SER A 91 12.88 -7.52 16.24
CA SER A 91 12.76 -7.44 17.71
C SER A 91 13.60 -8.47 18.48
N ARG A 92 14.19 -9.46 17.80
CA ARG A 92 15.09 -10.47 18.40
C ARG A 92 16.57 -10.12 18.29
N MET A 93 16.92 -9.08 17.53
CA MET A 93 18.28 -8.54 17.42
C MET A 93 18.51 -7.48 18.49
#